data_AF-A0A257GUW8-F1
#
_entry.id   AF-A0A257GUW8-F1
#
_cell.length_a   1.000
_cell.length_b   1.000
_cell.length_c   1.000
_cell.angle_alpha   90.00
_cell.angle_beta   90.00
_cell.angle_gamma   90.00
#
_symmetry.space_group_name_H-M   'P 1'
#
loop_
_entity.id
_entity.type
_entity.pdbx_description
1 polymer ?
#
loop_
_entity_poly.entity_id
_entity_poly.type
_entity_poly.pdbx_seq_one_letter_code
_entity_poly.pdbx_strand_id
1 'polypeptide(L)'
;GLSPLGPLAVNTMAPDEGNMYLLGHEGSPELKERFLKPMIAGEARSAFFMTEPALEGGAGSDPSMMQTTCKLDGNHWVINGRKAFITGAEGAKVGIVMAKADEGACMFLVDLPDPAIRIEHVPNTIDNSMPGGHATVLIDNLRVPADQMLGQAGEGFKYAQIRLSPARLSHCMRWHGSCQRAHEIATDYANRRMAFGKLLIEHEGGG
;
A
#
# COMPACT_ATOMS: atom_id res chain seq x y z
N GLY A 1 -7.16 10.33 -11.30
CA GLY A 1 -7.40 11.43 -10.34
C GLY A 1 -8.82 11.93 -10.38
N LEU A 2 -9.35 12.25 -11.57
CA LEU A 2 -10.71 12.79 -11.74
C LEU A 2 -11.80 11.85 -11.20
N SER A 3 -11.62 10.54 -11.36
CA SER A 3 -12.48 9.51 -10.77
C SER A 3 -11.69 8.65 -9.79
N PRO A 4 -12.26 8.30 -8.61
CA PRO A 4 -11.65 7.36 -7.68
C PRO A 4 -11.54 5.94 -8.25
N LEU A 5 -12.38 5.58 -9.23
CA LEU A 5 -12.33 4.27 -9.90
C LEU A 5 -11.24 4.18 -10.98
N GLY A 6 -10.74 5.32 -11.45
CA GLY A 6 -9.79 5.39 -12.56
C GLY A 6 -8.53 4.54 -12.32
N PRO A 7 -7.80 4.71 -11.20
CA PRO A 7 -6.58 3.95 -10.93
C PRO A 7 -6.82 2.43 -10.91
N LEU A 8 -7.96 1.98 -10.37
CA LEU A 8 -8.31 0.56 -10.38
C LEU A 8 -8.56 0.05 -11.80
N ALA A 9 -9.33 0.81 -12.60
CA ALA A 9 -9.70 0.43 -13.96
C ALA A 9 -8.50 0.30 -14.92
N VAL A 10 -7.40 1.02 -14.66
CA VAL A 10 -6.19 0.97 -15.49
C VAL A 10 -5.01 0.30 -14.80
N ASN A 11 -5.25 -0.51 -13.75
CA ASN A 11 -4.23 -1.25 -13.01
C ASN A 11 -3.05 -0.38 -12.50
N THR A 12 -3.38 0.80 -11.96
CA THR A 12 -2.40 1.72 -11.34
C THR A 12 -2.86 2.16 -9.96
N MET A 13 -3.65 1.35 -9.26
CA MET A 13 -4.09 1.64 -7.89
C MET A 13 -2.94 1.39 -6.90
N ALA A 14 -2.91 2.13 -5.79
CA ALA A 14 -2.02 1.80 -4.68
C ALA A 14 -2.63 0.65 -3.85
N PRO A 15 -1.82 -0.29 -3.33
CA PRO A 15 -0.36 -0.32 -3.36
C PRO A 15 0.25 -0.99 -4.60
N ASP A 16 -0.57 -1.48 -5.54
CA ASP A 16 -0.15 -2.31 -6.68
C ASP A 16 0.88 -1.63 -7.57
N GLU A 17 0.69 -0.38 -7.96
CA GLU A 17 1.62 0.31 -8.85
C GLU A 17 3.03 0.45 -8.24
N GLY A 18 3.10 0.81 -6.95
CA GLY A 18 4.38 0.90 -6.24
C GLY A 18 5.04 -0.46 -6.06
N ASN A 19 4.26 -1.50 -5.78
CA ASN A 19 4.75 -2.87 -5.63
C ASN A 19 5.25 -3.43 -6.96
N MET A 20 4.52 -3.23 -8.07
CA MET A 20 4.97 -3.61 -9.41
C MET A 20 6.27 -2.92 -9.80
N TYR A 21 6.40 -1.63 -9.52
CA TYR A 21 7.63 -0.88 -9.77
C TYR A 21 8.82 -1.46 -9.01
N LEU A 22 8.65 -1.73 -7.71
CA LEU A 22 9.67 -2.34 -6.87
C LEU A 22 10.10 -3.72 -7.38
N LEU A 23 9.15 -4.62 -7.63
CA LEU A 23 9.46 -5.97 -8.14
C LEU A 23 10.12 -5.90 -9.52
N GLY A 24 9.72 -4.95 -10.37
CA GLY A 24 10.35 -4.72 -11.66
C GLY A 24 11.84 -4.36 -11.53
N HIS A 25 12.20 -3.58 -10.51
CA HIS A 25 13.57 -3.13 -10.28
C HIS A 25 14.41 -4.19 -9.55
N GLU A 26 13.94 -4.71 -8.42
CA GLU A 26 14.72 -5.52 -7.48
C GLU A 26 14.41 -7.03 -7.53
N GLY A 27 13.32 -7.43 -8.20
CA GLY A 27 12.94 -8.84 -8.27
C GLY A 27 13.89 -9.67 -9.13
N SER A 28 14.22 -10.88 -8.65
CA SER A 28 14.88 -11.91 -9.46
C SER A 28 13.96 -12.34 -10.63
N PRO A 29 14.49 -13.00 -11.67
CA PRO A 29 13.66 -13.54 -12.75
C PRO A 29 12.51 -14.42 -12.25
N GLU A 30 12.75 -15.25 -11.24
CA GLU A 30 11.78 -16.18 -10.66
C GLU A 30 10.70 -15.41 -9.88
N LEU A 31 11.08 -14.40 -9.09
CA LEU A 31 10.13 -13.55 -8.37
C LEU A 31 9.27 -12.74 -9.34
N LYS A 32 9.86 -12.25 -10.43
CA LYS A 32 9.13 -11.51 -11.47
C LYS A 32 8.13 -12.41 -12.18
N GLU A 33 8.53 -13.62 -12.56
CA GLU A 33 7.64 -14.56 -13.24
C GLU A 33 6.47 -14.98 -12.34
N ARG A 34 6.73 -15.27 -11.06
CA ARG A 34 5.70 -15.74 -10.12
C ARG A 34 4.79 -14.63 -9.59
N PHE A 35 5.36 -13.50 -9.15
CA PHE A 35 4.62 -12.47 -8.44
C PHE A 35 4.32 -11.23 -9.28
N LEU A 36 5.28 -10.75 -10.07
CA LEU A 36 5.09 -9.51 -10.84
C LEU A 36 4.16 -9.70 -12.04
N LYS A 37 4.33 -10.80 -12.78
CA LYS A 37 3.55 -11.09 -13.98
C LYS A 37 2.02 -11.06 -13.76
N PRO A 38 1.44 -11.75 -12.75
CA PRO A 38 0.01 -11.68 -12.51
C PRO A 38 -0.46 -10.30 -12.03
N MET A 39 0.40 -9.53 -11.36
CA MET A 39 0.09 -8.14 -10.98
C MET A 39 0.00 -7.23 -12.21
N ILE A 40 0.94 -7.34 -13.15
CA ILE A 40 0.91 -6.57 -14.41
C ILE A 40 -0.32 -6.93 -15.24
N ALA A 41 -0.70 -8.21 -15.27
CA ALA A 41 -1.90 -8.69 -15.95
C ALA A 41 -3.22 -8.21 -15.30
N GLY A 42 -3.17 -7.64 -14.08
CA GLY A 42 -4.36 -7.23 -13.33
C GLY A 42 -5.12 -8.39 -12.69
N GLU A 43 -4.52 -9.58 -12.63
CA GLU A 43 -5.12 -10.81 -12.07
C GLU A 43 -4.87 -10.95 -10.56
N ALA A 44 -3.90 -10.19 -10.04
CA ALA A 44 -3.50 -10.18 -8.64
C ALA A 44 -3.36 -8.76 -8.11
N ARG A 45 -4.11 -8.44 -7.07
CA ARG A 45 -3.82 -7.29 -6.19
C ARG A 45 -2.78 -7.68 -5.16
N SER A 46 -2.10 -6.68 -4.64
CA SER A 46 -1.01 -6.82 -3.70
C SER A 46 -1.24 -6.00 -2.43
N ALA A 47 -0.48 -6.31 -1.40
CA ALA A 47 -0.48 -5.63 -0.11
C ALA A 47 0.97 -5.42 0.36
N PHE A 48 1.23 -4.28 0.99
CA PHE A 48 2.57 -3.90 1.47
C PHE A 48 2.57 -3.78 2.99
N PHE A 49 3.39 -4.59 3.66
CA PHE A 49 3.38 -4.77 5.10
C PHE A 49 4.62 -4.15 5.73
N MET A 50 4.52 -2.89 6.12
CA MET A 50 5.62 -2.13 6.70
C MET A 50 5.27 -1.62 8.10
N THR A 51 4.26 -0.76 8.17
CA THR A 51 3.78 -0.09 9.39
C THR A 51 3.29 -1.08 10.42
N GLU A 52 3.49 -0.76 11.70
CA GLU A 52 3.16 -1.59 12.86
C GLU A 52 2.29 -0.79 13.86
N PRO A 53 1.59 -1.46 14.79
CA PRO A 53 0.76 -0.77 15.77
C PRO A 53 1.56 0.17 16.68
N ALA A 54 1.25 1.47 16.63
CA ALA A 54 1.96 2.49 17.42
C ALA A 54 1.79 2.30 18.94
N LEU A 55 0.65 1.78 19.40
CA LEU A 55 0.39 1.49 20.81
C LEU A 55 1.30 0.38 21.38
N GLU A 56 1.93 -0.40 20.51
CA GLU A 56 2.89 -1.46 20.86
C GLU A 56 4.34 -1.01 20.62
N GLY A 57 4.58 0.28 20.39
CA GLY A 57 5.90 0.80 20.05
C GLY A 57 6.37 0.42 18.64
N GLY A 58 5.44 0.05 17.76
CA GLY A 58 5.73 -0.37 16.40
C GLY A 58 6.19 0.75 15.46
N ALA A 59 6.88 0.36 14.39
CA ALA A 59 7.34 1.27 13.35
C ALA A 59 6.22 2.00 12.60
N GLY A 60 6.45 3.28 12.31
CA GLY A 60 5.57 4.12 11.49
C GLY A 60 6.41 5.06 10.61
N SER A 61 6.43 6.35 10.96
CA SER A 61 7.29 7.33 10.28
C SER A 61 8.78 7.08 10.48
N ASP A 62 9.16 6.43 11.58
CA ASP A 62 10.49 5.88 11.80
C ASP A 62 10.46 4.36 11.57
N PRO A 63 10.96 3.88 10.41
CA PRO A 63 11.00 2.46 10.11
C PRO A 63 12.01 1.68 10.96
N SER A 64 13.01 2.34 11.56
CA SER A 64 14.05 1.68 12.36
C SER A 64 13.50 1.03 13.63
N MET A 65 12.33 1.50 14.09
CA MET A 65 11.59 0.96 15.24
C MET A 65 10.91 -0.40 14.99
N MET A 66 11.17 -1.05 13.85
CA MET A 66 10.50 -2.29 13.46
C MET A 66 10.64 -3.39 14.52
N GLN A 67 9.50 -3.93 14.94
CA GLN A 67 9.36 -4.99 15.93
C GLN A 67 9.08 -6.35 15.29
N THR A 68 8.51 -6.39 14.08
CA THR A 68 8.33 -7.64 13.33
C THR A 68 9.70 -8.26 13.05
N THR A 69 9.90 -9.50 13.47
CA THR A 69 11.18 -10.19 13.35
C THR A 69 11.15 -11.23 12.24
N CYS A 70 12.31 -11.50 11.66
CA CYS A 70 12.54 -12.66 10.81
C CYS A 70 13.84 -13.35 11.19
N LYS A 71 13.83 -14.68 11.19
CA LYS A 71 15.01 -15.51 11.47
C LYS A 71 15.10 -16.65 10.48
N LEU A 72 16.31 -16.93 9.99
CA LEU A 72 16.56 -18.07 9.14
C LEU A 72 16.49 -19.37 9.96
N ASP A 73 15.71 -20.33 9.47
CA ASP A 73 15.50 -21.66 10.01
C ASP A 73 15.56 -22.68 8.85
N GLY A 74 16.73 -23.28 8.66
CA GLY A 74 17.02 -24.12 7.51
C GLY A 74 16.99 -23.32 6.20
N ASN A 75 16.13 -23.70 5.27
CA ASN A 75 15.91 -23.00 3.99
C ASN A 75 14.72 -22.03 4.00
N HIS A 76 14.16 -21.72 5.18
CA HIS A 76 13.03 -20.81 5.32
C HIS A 76 13.36 -19.67 6.29
N TRP A 77 12.73 -18.53 6.09
CA TRP A 77 12.63 -17.44 7.06
C TRP A 77 11.34 -17.59 7.84
N VAL A 78 11.44 -17.54 9.17
CA VAL A 78 10.29 -17.53 10.07
C VAL A 78 10.03 -16.10 10.49
N ILE A 79 8.82 -15.60 10.20
CA ILE A 79 8.41 -14.21 10.44
C ILE A 79 7.33 -14.15 11.50
N ASN A 80 7.47 -13.24 12.46
CA ASN A 80 6.49 -12.98 13.51
C ASN A 80 6.34 -11.48 13.77
N GLY A 81 5.11 -11.03 13.97
CA GLY A 81 4.83 -9.64 14.35
C GLY A 81 3.41 -9.21 14.04
N ARG A 82 3.14 -7.91 14.21
CA ARG A 82 1.86 -7.30 13.87
C ARG A 82 2.08 -6.11 12.97
N LYS A 83 1.21 -5.96 11.98
CA LYS A 83 1.25 -4.85 11.02
C LYS A 83 -0.07 -4.10 11.02
N ALA A 84 0.01 -2.80 10.75
CA ALA A 84 -1.13 -1.89 10.77
C ALA A 84 -1.24 -1.14 9.44
N PHE A 85 -2.47 -0.80 9.06
CA PHE A 85 -2.77 -0.07 7.82
C PHE A 85 -2.31 -0.79 6.54
N ILE A 86 -2.47 -2.11 6.50
CA ILE A 86 -2.17 -2.91 5.32
C ILE A 86 -3.29 -2.75 4.30
N THR A 87 -3.14 -1.74 3.44
CA THR A 87 -4.10 -1.41 2.40
C THR A 87 -4.31 -2.59 1.45
N GLY A 88 -5.56 -2.98 1.25
CA GLY A 88 -5.96 -4.01 0.29
C GLY A 88 -5.60 -5.44 0.69
N ALA A 89 -5.15 -5.68 1.92
CA ALA A 89 -4.85 -7.03 2.42
C ALA A 89 -6.01 -8.00 2.20
N GLU A 90 -7.24 -7.53 2.43
CA GLU A 90 -8.44 -8.29 2.11
C GLU A 90 -8.59 -8.43 0.58
N GLY A 91 -8.42 -9.66 0.10
CA GLY A 91 -8.50 -10.02 -1.31
C GLY A 91 -7.24 -9.70 -2.13
N ALA A 92 -6.11 -9.40 -1.50
CA ALA A 92 -4.79 -9.44 -2.15
C ALA A 92 -4.35 -10.89 -2.38
N LYS A 93 -3.56 -11.10 -3.42
CA LYS A 93 -2.89 -12.38 -3.74
C LYS A 93 -1.38 -12.37 -3.50
N VAL A 94 -0.78 -11.17 -3.43
CA VAL A 94 0.66 -10.99 -3.22
C VAL A 94 0.90 -10.09 -2.02
N GLY A 95 1.65 -10.56 -1.04
CA GLY A 95 2.13 -9.75 0.07
C GLY A 95 3.61 -9.41 -0.09
N ILE A 96 3.98 -8.19 0.28
CA ILE A 96 5.38 -7.79 0.48
C ILE A 96 5.57 -7.51 1.97
N VAL A 97 6.26 -8.40 2.68
CA VAL A 97 6.42 -8.33 4.13
C VAL A 97 7.79 -7.80 4.51
N MET A 98 7.81 -6.71 5.26
CA MET A 98 9.04 -6.22 5.90
C MET A 98 9.16 -6.75 7.33
N ALA A 99 10.32 -7.30 7.64
CA ALA A 99 10.67 -7.81 8.97
C ALA A 99 12.16 -7.57 9.24
N LYS A 100 12.56 -7.58 10.51
CA LYS A 100 13.92 -7.31 10.96
C LYS A 100 14.65 -8.60 11.31
N ALA A 101 15.80 -8.83 10.68
CA ALA A 101 16.81 -9.81 11.07
C ALA A 101 17.97 -9.11 11.81
N ASP A 102 18.98 -9.87 12.24
CA ASP A 102 20.17 -9.33 12.90
C ASP A 102 20.96 -8.38 11.97
N GLU A 103 20.96 -8.66 10.66
CA GLU A 103 21.57 -7.84 9.62
C GLU A 103 20.77 -6.57 9.29
N GLY A 104 19.54 -6.46 9.81
CA GLY A 104 18.66 -5.32 9.60
C GLY A 104 17.35 -5.68 8.87
N ALA A 105 16.75 -4.68 8.23
CA ALA A 105 15.44 -4.86 7.58
C ALA A 105 15.55 -5.76 6.34
N CYS A 106 14.65 -6.71 6.25
CA CYS A 106 14.49 -7.64 5.14
C CYS A 106 13.11 -7.42 4.49
N MET A 107 12.95 -7.90 3.25
CA MET A 107 11.69 -7.84 2.52
C MET A 107 11.41 -9.18 1.84
N PHE A 108 10.17 -9.67 1.94
CA PHE A 108 9.78 -10.99 1.49
C PHE A 108 8.53 -10.93 0.62
N LEU A 109 8.48 -11.71 -0.46
CA LEU A 109 7.26 -11.93 -1.22
C LEU A 109 6.53 -13.15 -0.68
N VAL A 110 5.22 -13.02 -0.48
CA VAL A 110 4.37 -14.08 0.08
C VAL A 110 3.10 -14.21 -0.74
N ASP A 111 2.62 -15.43 -0.93
CA ASP A 111 1.28 -15.66 -1.46
C ASP A 111 0.24 -15.28 -0.41
N LEU A 112 -0.89 -14.73 -0.86
CA LEU A 112 -2.04 -14.44 -0.03
C LEU A 112 -3.30 -15.10 -0.61
N PRO A 113 -4.23 -15.57 0.24
CA PRO A 113 -4.14 -15.61 1.69
C PRO A 113 -3.15 -16.68 2.18
N ASP A 114 -2.52 -16.43 3.32
CA ASP A 114 -1.69 -17.41 4.04
C ASP A 114 -2.26 -17.58 5.47
N PRO A 115 -2.42 -18.80 6.00
CA PRO A 115 -2.99 -19.03 7.32
C PRO A 115 -2.18 -18.41 8.47
N ALA A 116 -0.87 -18.18 8.29
CA ALA A 116 -0.02 -17.48 9.25
C ALA A 116 -0.25 -15.97 9.26
N ILE A 117 -0.95 -15.41 8.26
CA ILE A 117 -1.28 -13.98 8.16
C ILE A 117 -2.77 -13.80 8.39
N ARG A 118 -3.14 -13.36 9.60
CA ARG A 118 -4.54 -13.19 10.01
C ARG A 118 -4.91 -11.72 10.05
N ILE A 119 -5.97 -11.34 9.33
CA ILE A 119 -6.60 -10.03 9.49
C ILE A 119 -7.33 -10.03 10.83
N GLU A 120 -6.92 -9.17 11.75
CA GLU A 120 -7.58 -9.01 13.05
C GLU A 120 -8.82 -8.13 12.93
N HIS A 121 -8.68 -7.01 12.22
CA HIS A 121 -9.77 -6.10 11.91
C HIS A 121 -9.39 -5.16 10.75
N VAL A 122 -10.40 -4.58 10.11
CA VAL A 122 -10.26 -3.46 9.17
C VAL A 122 -10.82 -2.22 9.87
N PRO A 123 -9.98 -1.25 10.29
CA PRO A 123 -10.43 -0.03 10.93
C PRO A 123 -11.38 0.76 10.01
N ASN A 124 -12.37 1.41 10.61
CA ASN A 124 -13.20 2.37 9.89
C ASN A 124 -12.40 3.66 9.69
N THR A 125 -12.17 4.04 8.44
CA THR A 125 -11.46 5.28 8.07
C THR A 125 -12.40 6.19 7.27
N ILE A 126 -11.96 7.44 7.03
CA ILE A 126 -12.67 8.33 6.10
C ILE A 126 -12.54 7.90 4.64
N ASP A 127 -11.66 6.93 4.34
CA ASP A 127 -11.49 6.40 2.99
C ASP A 127 -12.61 5.41 2.64
N ASN A 128 -13.13 5.55 1.43
CA ASN A 128 -14.10 4.63 0.84
C ASN A 128 -13.67 4.17 -0.56
N SER A 129 -12.43 4.48 -0.96
CA SER A 129 -11.95 4.29 -2.33
C SER A 129 -10.99 3.11 -2.48
N MET A 130 -10.42 2.60 -1.39
CA MET A 130 -9.47 1.47 -1.42
C MET A 130 -10.18 0.12 -1.21
N PRO A 131 -10.20 -0.78 -2.23
CA PRO A 131 -10.81 -2.09 -2.07
C PRO A 131 -10.11 -2.92 -0.99
N GLY A 132 -10.87 -3.47 -0.04
CA GLY A 132 -10.34 -4.24 1.09
C GLY A 132 -9.84 -3.40 2.28
N GLY A 133 -10.00 -2.07 2.24
CA GLY A 133 -9.67 -1.17 3.35
C GLY A 133 -8.21 -1.22 3.78
N HIS A 134 -7.95 -0.94 5.07
CA HIS A 134 -6.60 -0.82 5.65
C HIS A 134 -6.41 -1.75 6.86
N ALA A 135 -6.18 -3.03 6.64
CA ALA A 135 -6.21 -4.03 7.70
C ALA A 135 -5.13 -3.85 8.77
N THR A 136 -5.47 -4.21 10.01
CA THR A 136 -4.50 -4.63 11.03
C THR A 136 -4.38 -6.15 10.95
N VAL A 137 -3.14 -6.65 10.90
CA VAL A 137 -2.82 -8.06 10.66
C VAL A 137 -1.84 -8.59 11.69
N LEU A 138 -2.02 -9.84 12.08
CA LEU A 138 -1.11 -10.63 12.88
C LEU A 138 -0.38 -11.64 11.98
N ILE A 139 0.94 -11.69 12.11
CA ILE A 139 1.81 -12.65 11.44
C ILE A 139 2.35 -13.60 12.51
N ASP A 140 1.97 -14.87 12.43
CA ASP A 140 2.28 -15.89 13.43
C ASP A 140 2.92 -17.11 12.77
N ASN A 141 4.23 -17.25 12.97
CA ASN A 141 5.07 -18.33 12.45
C ASN A 141 4.99 -18.51 10.92
N LEU A 142 4.95 -17.40 10.18
CA LEU A 142 4.95 -17.41 8.72
C LEU A 142 6.30 -17.93 8.22
N ARG A 143 6.28 -19.01 7.43
CA ARG A 143 7.48 -19.62 6.85
C ARG A 143 7.61 -19.25 5.38
N VAL A 144 8.64 -18.49 5.05
CA VAL A 144 8.89 -18.03 3.68
C VAL A 144 10.17 -18.69 3.15
N PRO A 145 10.15 -19.38 2.01
CA PRO A 145 11.36 -19.90 1.39
C PRO A 145 12.44 -18.82 1.21
N ALA A 146 13.72 -19.18 1.36
CA ALA A 146 14.82 -18.22 1.27
C ALA A 146 14.93 -17.54 -0.11
N ASP A 147 14.48 -18.21 -1.17
CA ASP A 147 14.43 -17.66 -2.54
C ASP A 147 13.29 -16.64 -2.76
N GLN A 148 12.36 -16.51 -1.80
CA GLN A 148 11.31 -15.49 -1.79
C GLN A 148 11.72 -14.19 -1.09
N MET A 149 12.98 -14.06 -0.66
CA MET A 149 13.55 -12.79 -0.22
C MET A 149 13.70 -11.85 -1.43
N LEU A 150 13.18 -10.63 -1.30
CA LEU A 150 13.37 -9.57 -2.28
C LEU A 150 14.67 -8.84 -2.00
N GLY A 151 15.65 -9.01 -2.88
CA GLY A 151 16.98 -8.42 -2.72
C GLY A 151 17.80 -9.12 -1.64
N GLN A 152 18.46 -8.35 -0.78
CA GLN A 152 19.35 -8.86 0.28
C GLN A 152 18.86 -8.49 1.68
N ALA A 153 19.25 -9.32 2.66
CA ALA A 153 19.04 -9.02 4.07
C ALA A 153 19.76 -7.72 4.46
N GLY A 154 19.11 -6.89 5.29
CA GLY A 154 19.61 -5.57 5.71
C GLY A 154 19.28 -4.41 4.76
N GLU A 155 18.99 -4.68 3.48
CA GLU A 155 18.72 -3.66 2.47
C GLU A 155 17.22 -3.28 2.36
N GLY A 156 16.35 -3.86 3.20
CA GLY A 156 14.89 -3.68 3.13
C GLY A 156 14.42 -2.23 3.15
N PHE A 157 15.09 -1.34 3.90
CA PHE A 157 14.73 0.08 3.93
C PHE A 157 15.08 0.81 2.63
N LYS A 158 16.19 0.46 1.99
CA LYS A 158 16.56 0.99 0.68
C LYS A 158 15.51 0.60 -0.36
N TYR A 159 15.10 -0.67 -0.37
CA TYR A 159 14.04 -1.15 -1.26
C TYR A 159 12.69 -0.46 -1.00
N ALA A 160 12.36 -0.20 0.27
CA ALA A 160 11.18 0.59 0.61
C ALA A 160 11.24 2.01 0.02
N GLN A 161 12.42 2.67 -0.04
CA GLN A 161 12.54 4.00 -0.66
C GLN A 161 12.36 3.97 -2.18
N ILE A 162 12.85 2.92 -2.85
CA ILE A 162 12.66 2.71 -4.30
C ILE A 162 11.15 2.62 -4.62
N ARG A 163 10.39 1.93 -3.76
CA ARG A 163 8.92 1.85 -3.86
C ARG A 163 8.25 3.19 -3.56
N LEU A 164 8.61 3.84 -2.45
CA LEU A 164 7.89 5.01 -1.92
C LEU A 164 8.05 6.26 -2.78
N SER A 165 9.20 6.43 -3.44
CA SER A 165 9.50 7.61 -4.25
C SER A 165 8.50 7.82 -5.41
N PRO A 166 8.28 6.85 -6.33
CA PRO A 166 7.27 6.98 -7.38
C PRO A 166 5.84 6.96 -6.82
N ALA A 167 5.58 6.18 -5.77
CA ALA A 167 4.26 6.12 -5.15
C ALA A 167 3.81 7.50 -4.61
N ARG A 168 4.71 8.30 -4.04
CA ARG A 168 4.38 9.66 -3.59
C ARG A 168 3.92 10.54 -4.76
N LEU A 169 4.62 10.48 -5.89
CA LEU A 169 4.29 11.27 -7.06
C LEU A 169 2.93 10.86 -7.66
N SER A 170 2.64 9.57 -7.76
CA SER A 170 1.36 9.08 -8.28
C SER A 170 0.17 9.51 -7.41
N HIS A 171 0.33 9.55 -6.08
CA HIS A 171 -0.68 10.11 -5.18
C HIS A 171 -0.92 11.60 -5.43
N CYS A 172 0.13 12.41 -5.59
CA CYS A 172 0.00 13.83 -5.94
C CYS A 172 -0.77 14.02 -7.26
N MET A 173 -0.47 13.21 -8.28
CA MET A 173 -1.19 13.23 -9.56
C MET A 173 -2.68 12.87 -9.40
N ARG A 174 -3.00 11.89 -8.54
CA ARG A 174 -4.39 11.52 -8.24
C ARG A 174 -5.13 12.67 -7.56
N TRP A 175 -4.55 13.26 -6.51
CA TRP A 175 -5.15 14.38 -5.78
C TRP A 175 -5.33 15.62 -6.65
N HIS A 176 -4.39 15.91 -7.56
CA HIS A 176 -4.56 16.99 -8.52
C HIS A 176 -5.84 16.81 -9.35
N GLY A 177 -6.07 15.61 -9.88
CA GLY A 177 -7.31 15.31 -10.60
C GLY A 177 -8.57 15.40 -9.72
N SER A 178 -8.48 15.04 -8.44
CA SER A 178 -9.60 15.20 -7.49
C SER A 178 -9.89 16.67 -7.21
N CYS A 179 -8.87 17.51 -7.08
CA CYS A 179 -9.01 18.97 -6.96
C CYS A 179 -9.67 19.57 -8.20
N GLN A 180 -9.25 19.15 -9.40
CA GLN A 180 -9.90 19.57 -10.66
C GLN A 180 -11.38 19.19 -10.66
N ARG A 181 -11.71 17.94 -10.29
CA ARG A 181 -13.10 17.48 -10.24
C ARG A 181 -13.94 18.26 -9.22
N ALA A 182 -13.38 18.50 -8.03
CA ALA A 182 -14.05 19.29 -7.00
C ALA A 182 -14.32 20.72 -7.49
N HIS A 183 -13.36 21.32 -8.19
CA HIS A 183 -13.51 22.65 -8.77
C HIS A 183 -14.59 22.68 -9.88
N GLU A 184 -14.62 21.69 -10.77
CA GLU A 184 -15.70 21.57 -11.78
C GLU A 184 -17.08 21.51 -11.14
N ILE A 185 -17.25 20.68 -10.10
CA ILE A 185 -18.53 20.52 -9.38
C ILE A 185 -18.92 21.84 -8.69
N ALA A 186 -17.98 22.48 -8.01
CA ALA A 186 -18.22 23.73 -7.30
C ALA A 186 -18.64 24.86 -8.27
N THR A 187 -17.91 25.00 -9.37
CA THR A 187 -18.18 26.03 -10.39
C THR A 187 -19.51 25.78 -11.10
N ASP A 188 -19.82 24.54 -11.47
CA ASP A 188 -21.13 24.19 -12.04
C ASP A 188 -22.27 24.49 -11.06
N TYR A 189 -22.12 24.14 -9.78
CA TYR A 189 -23.11 24.47 -8.75
C TYR A 189 -23.30 25.98 -8.59
N ALA A 190 -22.20 26.74 -8.56
CA ALA A 190 -22.23 28.20 -8.42
C ALA A 190 -22.98 28.89 -9.58
N ASN A 191 -22.89 28.34 -10.79
CA ASN A 191 -23.59 28.85 -11.98
C ASN A 191 -25.08 28.50 -12.04
N ARG A 192 -25.56 27.56 -11.22
CA ARG A 192 -26.96 27.08 -11.27
C ARG A 192 -27.76 27.38 -10.00
N ARG A 193 -27.09 27.62 -8.87
CA ARG A 193 -27.76 27.89 -7.59
C ARG A 193 -28.05 29.38 -7.42
N MET A 194 -29.32 29.72 -7.20
CA MET A 194 -29.70 31.05 -6.72
C MET A 194 -29.72 31.14 -5.19
N ALA A 195 -29.27 32.27 -4.65
CA ALA A 195 -29.44 32.66 -3.26
C ALA A 195 -29.40 34.20 -3.15
N PHE A 196 -30.19 34.76 -2.24
CA PHE A 196 -30.23 36.22 -1.98
C PHE A 196 -30.45 37.07 -3.25
N GLY A 197 -31.32 36.60 -4.17
CA GLY A 197 -31.74 37.36 -5.34
C GLY A 197 -30.85 37.30 -6.59
N LYS A 198 -29.74 36.55 -6.57
CA LYS A 198 -28.84 36.35 -7.73
C LYS A 198 -28.17 34.96 -7.72
N LEU A 199 -27.46 34.59 -8.79
CA LEU A 199 -26.70 33.34 -8.83
C LEU A 199 -25.51 33.39 -7.86
N LEU A 200 -25.12 32.24 -7.31
CA LEU A 200 -23.97 32.14 -6.40
C LEU A 200 -22.69 32.69 -7.02
N ILE A 201 -22.47 32.47 -8.32
CA ILE A 201 -21.30 32.98 -9.05
C ILE A 201 -21.20 34.51 -9.09
N GLU A 202 -22.32 35.22 -8.87
CA GLU A 202 -22.38 36.69 -8.89
C GLU A 202 -22.14 37.33 -7.51
N HIS A 203 -22.00 36.52 -6.45
CA HIS A 203 -21.64 37.01 -5.12
C HIS A 203 -20.12 37.10 -4.99
N GLU A 204 -19.60 38.24 -4.52
CA GLU A 204 -18.20 38.34 -4.12
C GLU A 204 -17.98 37.55 -2.81
N GLY A 205 -16.83 36.91 -2.66
CA GLY A 205 -16.49 36.18 -1.45
C GLY A 205 -16.45 37.14 -0.26
N GLY A 206 -17.46 37.08 0.61
CA GLY A 206 -17.46 37.81 1.87
C GLY A 206 -16.43 37.21 2.82
N GLY A 207 -15.49 38.03 3.29
CA GLY A 207 -14.75 37.76 4.53
C GLY A 207 -15.65 37.86 5.74
#